data_AF-A0A2T9Z5D0-F1
#
_entry.id   AF-A0A2T9Z5D0-F1
#
_cell.length_a   1.000
_cell.length_b   1.000
_cell.length_c   1.000
_cell.angle_alpha   90.00
_cell.angle_beta   90.00
_cell.angle_gamma   90.00
#
_symmetry.space_group_name_H-M   'P 1'
#
loop_
_entity.id
_entity.type
_entity.pdbx_description
1 polymer ?
#
loop_
_entity_poly.entity_id
_entity_poly.type
_entity_poly.pdbx_seq_one_letter_code
_entity_poly.pdbx_strand_id
1 'polypeptide(L)'
;MLGKTKSVLGLLSLFTISSVYSAEHNINGIITRNPGFEKDKVHVVFIIDGESVVNKLYRLRKLDSSCTGDCTFEILYDTDKSFRFNSGGVEFEYDRQIYNIGYSSTGLVYNRCTRIEGCDNFLLRFETNFSSLDIL
;
A
#
# COMPACT_ATOMS: atom_id res chain seq x y z
N MET A 1 -18.68 26.89 69.80
CA MET A 1 -17.81 25.84 69.23
C MET A 1 -17.49 26.23 67.78
N LEU A 2 -16.28 26.72 67.50
CA LEU A 2 -15.84 27.06 66.13
C LEU A 2 -15.10 25.85 65.55
N GLY A 3 -15.70 25.20 64.55
CA GLY A 3 -15.11 24.05 63.84
C GLY A 3 -14.03 24.51 62.86
N LYS A 4 -12.85 23.90 62.95
CA LYS A 4 -11.69 24.15 62.08
C LYS A 4 -11.94 23.56 60.69
N THR A 5 -12.08 24.39 59.67
CA THR A 5 -12.01 23.95 58.27
C THR A 5 -10.55 23.77 57.86
N LYS A 6 -10.14 22.51 57.64
CA LYS A 6 -8.87 22.19 56.95
C LYS A 6 -9.20 21.95 55.48
N SER A 7 -9.07 22.98 54.65
CA SER A 7 -9.11 22.81 53.20
C SER A 7 -7.78 22.22 52.75
N VAL A 8 -7.78 20.92 52.43
CA VAL A 8 -6.66 20.29 51.72
C VAL A 8 -6.83 20.63 50.25
N LEU A 9 -5.99 21.53 49.75
CA LEU A 9 -5.90 21.88 48.33
C LEU A 9 -5.25 20.69 47.60
N GLY A 10 -6.07 19.79 47.08
CA GLY A 10 -5.61 18.68 46.24
C GLY A 10 -5.13 19.23 44.90
N LEU A 11 -3.82 19.19 44.67
CA LEU A 11 -3.19 19.53 43.41
C LEU A 11 -3.60 18.48 42.36
N LEU A 12 -4.48 18.83 41.42
CA LEU A 12 -4.80 17.97 40.28
C LEU A 12 -3.64 18.05 39.29
N SER A 13 -2.76 17.05 39.32
CA SER A 13 -1.78 16.82 38.26
C SER A 13 -2.53 16.46 36.98
N LEU A 14 -2.63 17.41 36.05
CA LEU A 14 -3.10 17.16 34.69
C LEU A 14 -2.03 16.33 33.98
N PHE A 15 -2.23 15.02 33.92
CA PHE A 15 -1.50 14.19 32.97
C PHE A 15 -2.00 14.58 31.58
N THR A 16 -1.16 15.26 30.79
CA THR A 16 -1.39 15.42 29.35
C THR A 16 -1.18 14.05 28.72
N ILE A 17 -2.23 13.24 28.64
CA ILE A 17 -2.22 12.02 27.86
C ILE A 17 -2.27 12.49 26.40
N SER A 18 -1.14 12.38 25.69
CA SER A 18 -1.12 12.55 24.24
C SER A 18 -2.15 11.58 23.67
N SER A 19 -3.22 12.09 23.09
CA SER A 19 -4.25 11.24 22.49
C SER A 19 -3.67 10.71 21.19
N VAL A 20 -3.27 9.43 21.18
CA VAL A 20 -2.85 8.76 19.95
C VAL A 20 -4.11 8.33 19.21
N TYR A 21 -4.37 8.95 18.06
CA TYR A 21 -5.46 8.54 17.19
C TYR A 21 -4.94 7.48 16.21
N SER A 22 -5.74 6.45 15.97
CA SER A 22 -5.45 5.41 14.99
C SER A 22 -6.49 5.51 13.87
N ALA A 23 -6.08 5.87 12.66
CA ALA A 23 -6.93 5.82 11.49
C ALA A 23 -6.79 4.45 10.81
N GLU A 24 -7.92 3.80 10.50
CA GLU A 24 -7.92 2.60 9.68
C GLU A 24 -8.01 2.98 8.21
N HIS A 25 -7.15 2.36 7.41
CA HIS A 25 -7.07 2.57 5.97
C HIS A 25 -7.23 1.25 5.22
N ASN A 26 -7.87 1.32 4.05
CA ASN A 26 -7.99 0.21 3.11
C ASN A 26 -7.21 0.54 1.84
N ILE A 27 -6.35 -0.39 1.41
CA ILE A 27 -5.74 -0.36 0.09
C ILE A 27 -6.23 -1.57 -0.68
N ASN A 28 -6.65 -1.34 -1.91
CA ASN A 28 -6.88 -2.40 -2.87
C ASN A 28 -6.43 -1.99 -4.27
N GLY A 29 -6.12 -2.99 -5.09
CA GLY A 29 -5.71 -2.70 -6.45
C GLY A 29 -5.58 -3.93 -7.34
N ILE A 30 -5.41 -3.62 -8.62
CA ILE A 30 -5.32 -4.59 -9.70
C ILE A 30 -4.20 -4.17 -10.64
N ILE A 31 -3.30 -5.11 -10.94
CA ILE A 31 -2.31 -4.99 -12.00
C ILE A 31 -2.66 -6.01 -13.08
N THR A 32 -2.94 -5.53 -14.29
CA THR A 32 -3.34 -6.38 -15.40
C THR A 32 -2.49 -6.16 -16.63
N ARG A 33 -2.23 -7.24 -17.36
CA ARG A 33 -1.73 -7.21 -18.72
C ARG A 33 -2.67 -8.05 -19.57
N ASN A 34 -3.04 -7.52 -20.73
CA ASN A 34 -3.85 -8.22 -21.71
C ASN A 34 -3.17 -8.12 -23.09
N PRO A 35 -3.37 -9.09 -23.99
CA PRO A 35 -2.78 -9.07 -25.35
C PRO A 35 -3.14 -7.84 -26.19
N GLY A 36 -4.21 -7.11 -25.82
CA GLY A 36 -4.62 -5.86 -26.47
C GLY A 36 -3.90 -4.60 -25.97
N PHE A 37 -3.06 -4.69 -24.93
CA PHE A 37 -2.27 -3.55 -24.45
C PHE A 37 -0.99 -3.37 -25.27
N GLU A 38 -0.50 -2.14 -25.33
CA GLU A 38 0.82 -1.87 -25.92
C GLU A 38 1.90 -2.73 -25.24
N LYS A 39 2.90 -3.12 -26.03
CA LYS A 39 4.00 -3.95 -25.55
C LYS A 39 4.64 -3.36 -24.28
N ASP A 40 4.89 -4.23 -23.31
CA ASP A 40 5.50 -3.90 -22.02
C ASP A 40 4.69 -2.91 -21.17
N LYS A 41 3.40 -2.72 -21.47
CA LYS A 41 2.49 -1.97 -20.59
C LYS A 41 1.61 -2.87 -19.75
N VAL A 42 1.32 -2.39 -18.55
CA VAL A 42 0.35 -2.94 -17.62
C VAL A 42 -0.65 -1.87 -17.26
N HIS A 43 -1.92 -2.26 -17.12
CA HIS A 43 -2.94 -1.38 -16.55
C HIS A 43 -2.90 -1.56 -15.04
N VAL A 44 -2.74 -0.45 -14.34
CA VAL A 44 -2.73 -0.39 -12.89
C VAL A 44 -3.96 0.37 -12.43
N VAL A 45 -4.70 -0.25 -11.53
CA VAL A 45 -5.74 0.39 -10.73
C VAL A 45 -5.32 0.29 -9.27
N PHE A 46 -5.27 1.42 -8.58
CA PHE A 46 -4.89 1.51 -7.17
C PHE A 46 -5.90 2.42 -6.47
N ILE A 47 -6.45 1.93 -5.37
CA ILE A 47 -7.52 2.57 -4.62
C ILE A 47 -7.10 2.60 -3.15
N ILE A 48 -7.20 3.78 -2.55
CA ILE A 48 -6.95 4.01 -1.11
C ILE A 48 -8.22 4.61 -0.53
N ASP A 49 -8.77 3.99 0.52
CA ASP A 49 -9.98 4.44 1.22
C ASP A 49 -11.19 4.70 0.30
N GLY A 50 -11.29 3.89 -0.77
CA GLY A 50 -12.34 4.01 -1.78
C GLY A 50 -12.06 5.03 -2.90
N GLU A 51 -10.98 5.80 -2.81
CA GLU A 51 -10.58 6.77 -3.82
C GLU A 51 -9.54 6.19 -4.80
N SER A 52 -9.82 6.30 -6.10
CA SER A 52 -8.89 5.86 -7.14
C SER A 52 -7.72 6.84 -7.27
N VAL A 53 -6.56 6.44 -6.75
CA VAL A 53 -5.33 7.23 -6.84
C VAL A 53 -4.55 6.94 -8.11
N VAL A 54 -4.73 5.74 -8.69
CA VAL A 54 -4.14 5.35 -9.97
C VAL A 54 -5.18 4.61 -10.79
N ASN A 55 -5.31 5.00 -12.06
CA ASN A 55 -6.06 4.26 -13.07
C ASN A 55 -5.46 4.56 -14.46
N LYS A 56 -4.35 3.89 -14.81
CA LYS A 56 -3.60 4.20 -16.03
C LYS A 56 -2.74 3.04 -16.52
N LEU A 57 -2.37 3.07 -17.80
CA LEU A 57 -1.35 2.21 -18.37
C LEU A 57 0.06 2.74 -18.05
N TYR A 58 0.90 1.85 -17.51
CA TYR A 58 2.30 2.13 -17.22
C TYR A 58 3.19 1.16 -17.96
N ARG A 59 4.36 1.65 -18.39
CA ARG A 59 5.40 0.79 -18.92
C ARG A 59 6.11 0.08 -17.77
N LEU A 60 6.30 -1.24 -17.90
CA LEU A 60 7.09 -2.02 -16.98
C LEU A 60 8.53 -1.53 -16.97
N ARG A 61 9.03 -1.17 -15.80
CA ARG A 61 10.44 -0.86 -15.55
C ARG A 61 10.96 -1.84 -14.52
N LYS A 62 11.97 -2.64 -14.88
CA LYS A 62 12.70 -3.45 -13.89
C LYS A 62 13.44 -2.51 -12.95
N LEU A 63 13.39 -2.82 -11.66
CA LEU A 63 14.22 -2.15 -10.67
C LEU A 63 15.71 -2.47 -10.91
N ASP A 64 16.00 -3.72 -11.26
CA ASP A 64 17.32 -4.19 -11.68
C ASP A 64 17.26 -4.71 -13.12
N SER A 65 17.95 -4.03 -14.04
CA SER A 65 17.99 -4.42 -15.45
C SER A 65 18.69 -5.76 -15.71
N SER A 66 19.56 -6.20 -14.80
CA SER A 66 20.29 -7.47 -14.92
C SER A 66 19.49 -8.69 -14.46
N CYS A 67 18.35 -8.46 -13.81
CA CYS A 67 17.51 -9.54 -13.32
C CYS A 67 16.90 -10.37 -14.47
N THR A 68 16.95 -11.70 -14.32
CA THR A 68 16.44 -12.69 -15.29
C THR A 68 15.33 -13.59 -14.73
N GLY A 69 15.05 -13.51 -13.43
CA GLY A 69 14.12 -14.38 -12.70
C GLY A 69 12.76 -13.72 -12.42
N ASP A 70 12.27 -13.88 -11.19
CA ASP A 70 11.13 -13.10 -10.70
C ASP A 70 11.58 -11.68 -10.33
N CYS A 71 11.63 -10.83 -11.35
CA CYS A 71 12.13 -9.47 -11.19
C CYS A 71 11.11 -8.56 -10.54
N THR A 72 11.60 -7.66 -9.69
CA THR A 72 10.80 -6.55 -9.16
C THR A 72 10.68 -5.46 -10.21
N PHE A 73 9.43 -5.08 -10.49
CA PHE A 73 9.07 -3.95 -11.32
C PHE A 73 8.71 -2.76 -10.46
N GLU A 74 8.93 -1.56 -10.98
CA GLU A 74 8.60 -0.30 -10.33
C GLU A 74 7.67 0.54 -11.21
N ILE A 75 6.63 1.09 -10.59
CA ILE A 75 5.68 1.99 -11.22
C ILE A 75 5.79 3.34 -10.54
N LEU A 76 6.21 4.36 -11.29
CA LEU A 76 6.17 5.76 -10.88
C LEU A 76 4.82 6.34 -11.31
N TYR A 77 3.98 6.74 -10.36
CA TYR A 77 2.63 7.24 -10.65
C TYR A 77 2.37 8.69 -10.21
N ASP A 78 3.29 9.28 -9.46
CA ASP A 78 3.35 10.71 -9.13
C ASP A 78 4.83 11.13 -9.06
N THR A 79 5.11 12.43 -8.90
CA THR A 79 6.47 13.00 -8.87
C THR A 79 7.39 12.28 -7.88
N ASP A 80 6.87 11.96 -6.70
CA ASP A 80 7.60 11.30 -5.62
C ASP A 80 6.93 10.02 -5.13
N LYS A 81 5.97 9.47 -5.90
CA LYS A 81 5.24 8.26 -5.49
C LYS A 81 5.49 7.11 -6.45
N SER A 82 5.85 5.98 -5.85
CA SER A 82 6.07 4.74 -6.55
C SER A 82 5.49 3.57 -5.77
N PHE A 83 5.24 2.48 -6.48
CA PHE A 83 5.10 1.18 -5.86
C PHE A 83 5.89 0.17 -6.66
N ARG A 84 6.23 -0.94 -6.01
CA ARG A 84 6.99 -2.03 -6.60
C ARG A 84 6.18 -3.31 -6.54
N PHE A 85 6.40 -4.21 -7.48
CA PHE A 85 5.71 -5.49 -7.48
C PHE A 85 6.52 -6.57 -8.19
N ASN A 86 6.30 -7.82 -7.78
CA ASN A 86 6.83 -9.02 -8.42
C ASN A 86 5.76 -10.12 -8.36
N SER A 87 6.12 -11.39 -8.58
CA SER A 87 5.16 -12.50 -8.52
C SER A 87 4.61 -12.77 -7.11
N GLY A 88 5.30 -12.34 -6.06
CA GLY A 88 4.91 -12.56 -4.66
C GLY A 88 3.94 -11.51 -4.11
N GLY A 89 4.02 -10.27 -4.57
CA GLY A 89 3.15 -9.20 -4.07
C GLY A 89 3.57 -7.81 -4.51
N VAL A 90 3.02 -6.83 -3.79
CA VAL A 90 3.25 -5.39 -3.96
C VAL A 90 3.94 -4.83 -2.73
N GLU A 91 4.96 -4.01 -2.94
CA GLU A 91 5.56 -3.14 -1.94
C GLU A 91 5.12 -1.70 -2.21
N PHE A 92 4.57 -1.06 -1.19
CA PHE A 92 4.00 0.28 -1.27
C PHE A 92 4.36 1.11 -0.06
N GLU A 93 4.69 2.39 -0.24
CA GLU A 93 4.93 3.34 0.85
C GLU A 93 3.71 4.23 1.09
N TYR A 94 3.20 4.22 2.31
CA TYR A 94 2.14 5.12 2.77
C TYR A 94 2.55 5.72 4.11
N ASP A 95 2.48 7.04 4.22
CA ASP A 95 2.86 7.78 5.44
C ASP A 95 4.20 7.32 6.04
N ARG A 96 5.24 7.22 5.19
CA ARG A 96 6.61 6.79 5.55
C ARG A 96 6.73 5.36 6.08
N GLN A 97 5.67 4.56 5.97
CA GLN A 97 5.67 3.14 6.30
C GLN A 97 5.59 2.30 5.02
N ILE A 98 6.40 1.25 4.97
CA ILE A 98 6.42 0.31 3.85
C ILE A 98 5.49 -0.86 4.16
N TYR A 99 4.53 -1.07 3.28
CA TYR A 99 3.57 -2.15 3.33
C TYR A 99 3.90 -3.19 2.26
N ASN A 100 3.97 -4.45 2.68
CA ASN A 100 4.16 -5.61 1.80
C ASN A 100 2.84 -6.38 1.72
N ILE A 101 2.21 -6.34 0.54
CA ILE A 101 0.87 -6.86 0.32
C ILE A 101 0.96 -8.05 -0.62
N GLY A 102 0.59 -9.23 -0.12
CA GLY A 102 0.43 -10.42 -0.96
C GLY A 102 -0.80 -10.31 -1.87
N TYR A 103 -0.77 -11.02 -2.99
CA TYR A 103 -1.95 -11.06 -3.86
C TYR A 103 -3.07 -11.90 -3.25
N SER A 104 -4.28 -11.34 -3.19
CA SER A 104 -5.49 -12.05 -2.74
C SER A 104 -6.01 -13.03 -3.78
N SER A 105 -5.72 -12.76 -5.06
CA SER A 105 -5.83 -13.74 -6.13
C SER A 105 -4.81 -13.46 -7.23
N THR A 106 -4.14 -14.52 -7.65
CA THR A 106 -3.26 -14.49 -8.83
C THR A 106 -3.95 -15.20 -9.99
N GLY A 107 -4.39 -14.43 -10.97
CA GLY A 107 -4.86 -14.92 -12.27
C GLY A 107 -3.72 -15.27 -13.23
N LEU A 108 -2.47 -15.42 -12.74
CA LEU A 108 -1.31 -15.89 -13.51
C LEU A 108 -1.56 -17.25 -14.20
N VAL A 109 -2.64 -17.93 -13.80
CA VAL A 109 -3.02 -19.30 -14.14
C VAL A 109 -3.53 -19.44 -15.58
N TYR A 110 -4.01 -18.38 -16.25
CA TYR A 110 -4.65 -18.57 -17.57
C TYR A 110 -3.69 -19.09 -18.66
N ASN A 111 -2.37 -18.85 -18.56
CA ASN A 111 -1.42 -19.18 -19.64
C ASN A 111 -0.14 -19.94 -19.23
N ARG A 112 -0.09 -20.61 -18.07
CA ARG A 112 1.10 -21.38 -17.58
C ARG A 112 2.38 -20.55 -17.39
N CYS A 113 2.26 -19.26 -17.17
CA CYS A 113 3.43 -18.41 -16.97
C CYS A 113 4.00 -18.59 -15.57
N THR A 114 5.32 -18.78 -15.47
CA THR A 114 6.04 -18.84 -14.19
C THR A 114 6.63 -17.48 -13.77
N ARG A 115 6.55 -16.46 -14.63
CA ARG A 115 7.18 -15.13 -14.46
C ARG A 115 6.34 -14.04 -15.14
N ILE A 116 6.36 -12.82 -14.59
CA ILE A 116 5.63 -11.64 -15.11
C ILE A 116 6.19 -11.16 -16.46
N GLU A 117 7.51 -11.14 -16.62
CA GLU A 117 8.18 -10.54 -17.79
C GLU A 117 7.81 -11.20 -19.12
N GLY A 118 7.54 -12.50 -19.10
CA GLY A 118 7.13 -13.28 -20.28
C GLY A 118 5.63 -13.56 -20.34
N CYS A 119 4.83 -12.91 -19.48
CA CYS A 119 3.40 -13.17 -19.38
C CYS A 119 2.62 -12.09 -20.13
N ASP A 120 2.08 -12.44 -21.29
CA ASP A 120 1.27 -11.52 -22.10
C ASP A 120 -0.17 -11.37 -21.60
N ASN A 121 -0.58 -12.18 -20.62
CA ASN A 121 -1.90 -12.08 -20.01
C ASN A 121 -1.87 -12.48 -18.53
N PHE A 122 -2.11 -11.51 -17.64
CA PHE A 122 -2.25 -11.76 -16.22
C PHE A 122 -3.17 -10.75 -15.54
N LEU A 123 -3.67 -11.16 -14.37
CA LEU A 123 -4.38 -10.33 -13.42
C LEU A 123 -3.83 -10.61 -12.02
N LEU A 124 -3.34 -9.57 -11.36
CA LEU A 124 -2.82 -9.61 -10.00
C LEU A 124 -3.69 -8.70 -9.15
N ARG A 125 -4.45 -9.26 -8.22
CA ARG A 125 -5.30 -8.51 -7.29
C ARG A 125 -4.69 -8.54 -5.90
N PHE A 126 -4.67 -7.39 -5.24
CA PHE A 126 -4.21 -7.27 -3.87
C PHE A 126 -5.16 -6.39 -3.06
N GLU A 127 -5.21 -6.63 -1.76
CA GLU A 127 -6.03 -5.90 -0.81
C GLU A 127 -5.43 -6.04 0.58
N THR A 128 -5.41 -4.95 1.36
CA THR A 128 -5.02 -4.96 2.76
C THR A 128 -5.73 -3.86 3.53
N ASN A 129 -5.87 -4.06 4.83
CA ASN A 129 -6.21 -3.02 5.78
C ASN A 129 -4.99 -2.76 6.66
N PHE A 130 -4.79 -1.50 7.06
CA PHE A 130 -3.72 -1.13 7.98
C PHE A 130 -4.16 0.06 8.83
N SER A 131 -3.44 0.29 9.93
CA SER A 131 -3.66 1.44 10.79
C SER A 131 -2.47 2.39 10.70
N SER A 132 -2.75 3.69 10.56
CA SER A 132 -1.76 4.76 10.73
C SER A 132 -1.97 5.41 12.10
N LEU A 133 -0.88 5.81 12.75
CA LEU A 133 -0.92 6.50 14.03
C LEU A 133 -0.72 7.98 13.79
N ASP A 134 -1.73 8.78 14.08
CA ASP A 134 -1.60 10.23 14.15
C ASP A 134 -1.24 10.63 15.59
N ILE A 135 -0.05 11.20 15.75
CA ILE A 135 0.39 11.81 17.01
C ILE A 135 0.08 13.31 16.93
N LEU A 136 -0.89 13.77 17.73
CA LEU A 136 -1.23 15.18 17.91
C LEU A 136 -0.28 15.89 18.88
#